data_AF-A0ABD1WXX0-F1
#
_entry.id   AF-A0ABD1WXX0-F1
#
_cell.length_a   1.000
_cell.length_b   1.000
_cell.length_c   1.000
_cell.angle_alpha   90.00
_cell.angle_beta   90.00
_cell.angle_gamma   90.00
#
_symmetry.space_group_name_H-M   'P 1'
#
loop_
_entity.id
_entity.type
_entity.pdbx_description
1 polymer ?
#
loop_
_entity_poly.entity_id
_entity_poly.type
_entity_poly.pdbx_seq_one_letter_code
_entity_poly.pdbx_strand_id
1 'polypeptide(L)'
;MVGVFMSSWLGTSVLSLGEWFIKRMAFAFKKVAIIRHPRIGEHAFRFITSFVTLQNYSEEEELCCVYIPTNHLYIGDVFLVNVNDVIRPNLFVWEGIEIVVSGGMSMPQILSTLDPRIIQVDRNRLNRS
;
A
#
# COMPACT_ATOMS: atom_id res chain seq x y z
N MET A 1 22.80 23.34 -32.48
CA MET A 1 23.15 22.40 -31.40
C MET A 1 22.83 22.92 -29.98
N VAL A 2 21.99 23.95 -29.82
CA VAL A 2 21.58 24.51 -28.50
C VAL A 2 20.18 24.04 -28.07
N GLY A 3 19.30 23.70 -29.03
CA GLY A 3 17.92 23.24 -28.75
C GLY A 3 17.80 21.86 -28.09
N VAL A 4 18.79 20.97 -28.27
CA VAL A 4 18.79 19.61 -27.68
C VAL A 4 19.14 19.65 -26.18
N PHE A 5 19.80 20.72 -25.72
CA PHE A 5 20.18 20.88 -24.31
C PHE A 5 19.07 21.50 -23.45
N MET A 6 18.22 22.36 -24.00
CA MET A 6 17.11 22.97 -23.24
C MET A 6 15.92 22.02 -23.04
N SER A 7 15.69 21.09 -23.97
CA SER A 7 14.65 20.05 -23.83
C SER A 7 14.99 19.02 -22.74
N SER A 8 16.27 18.76 -22.49
CA SER A 8 16.71 17.81 -21.47
C SER A 8 16.40 18.32 -20.05
N TRP A 9 16.66 19.60 -19.78
CA TRP A 9 16.39 20.20 -18.47
C TRP A 9 14.90 20.21 -18.11
N LEU A 10 14.04 20.68 -19.01
CA LEU A 10 12.59 20.70 -18.79
C LEU A 10 12.00 19.29 -18.63
N GLY A 11 12.46 18.33 -19.44
CA GLY A 11 12.05 16.93 -19.31
C GLY A 11 12.47 16.32 -17.96
N THR A 12 13.71 16.56 -17.53
CA THR A 12 14.20 16.07 -16.23
C THR A 12 13.46 16.69 -15.05
N SER A 13 13.04 17.96 -15.14
CA SER A 13 12.27 18.61 -14.07
C SER A 13 10.87 18.00 -13.92
N VAL A 14 10.19 17.68 -15.02
CA VAL A 14 8.85 17.07 -14.98
C VAL A 14 8.92 15.64 -14.44
N LEU A 15 9.90 14.84 -14.89
CA LEU A 15 10.11 13.48 -14.37
C LEU A 15 10.49 13.50 -12.89
N SER A 16 11.41 14.38 -12.49
CA SER A 16 11.84 14.55 -11.10
C SER A 16 10.67 14.96 -10.19
N LEU A 17 9.80 15.86 -10.67
CA LEU A 17 8.59 16.24 -9.93
C LEU A 17 7.66 15.03 -9.76
N GLY A 18 7.42 14.26 -10.81
CA GLY A 18 6.62 13.03 -10.76
C GLY A 18 7.16 12.00 -9.77
N GLU A 19 8.46 11.70 -9.84
CA GLU A 19 9.12 10.78 -8.89
C GLU A 19 9.05 11.28 -7.45
N TRP A 20 9.22 12.58 -7.25
CA TRP A 20 9.12 13.19 -5.92
C TRP A 20 7.69 13.09 -5.35
N PHE A 21 6.67 13.27 -6.19
CA PHE A 21 5.27 13.07 -5.78
C PHE A 21 5.01 11.63 -5.37
N ILE A 22 5.45 10.65 -6.16
CA ILE A 22 5.30 9.21 -5.86
C ILE A 22 6.00 8.87 -4.53
N LYS A 23 7.24 9.34 -4.34
CA LYS A 23 7.99 9.14 -3.08
C LYS A 23 7.28 9.78 -1.90
N ARG A 24 6.72 10.99 -2.04
CA ARG A 24 5.99 11.66 -0.97
C ARG A 24 4.77 10.85 -0.53
N MET A 25 4.03 10.29 -1.49
CA MET A 25 2.84 9.47 -1.21
C MET A 25 3.19 8.16 -0.52
N ALA A 26 4.36 7.57 -0.84
CA ALA A 26 4.83 6.37 -0.17
C ALA A 26 5.04 6.54 1.35
N PHE A 27 5.31 7.76 1.83
CA PHE A 27 5.40 8.04 3.27
C PHE A 27 4.05 8.03 3.99
N ALA A 28 2.92 8.16 3.26
CA ALA A 28 1.60 8.16 3.87
C ALA A 28 1.07 6.75 4.17
N PHE A 29 1.57 5.73 3.49
CA PHE A 29 1.12 4.34 3.65
C PHE A 29 2.19 3.51 4.37
N LYS A 30 1.76 2.60 5.25
CA LYS A 30 2.71 1.78 6.03
C LYS A 30 3.13 0.53 5.28
N LYS A 31 2.17 -0.19 4.71
CA LYS A 31 2.39 -1.49 4.04
C LYS A 31 1.36 -1.74 2.94
N VAL A 32 1.68 -2.65 2.03
CA VAL A 32 0.76 -3.21 1.05
C VAL A 32 -0.01 -4.39 1.66
N ALA A 33 -1.27 -4.54 1.28
CA ALA A 33 -2.12 -5.65 1.67
C ALA A 33 -2.95 -6.15 0.50
N ILE A 34 -3.24 -7.44 0.54
CA ILE A 34 -4.26 -8.07 -0.27
C ILE A 34 -5.32 -8.56 0.70
N ILE A 35 -6.57 -8.22 0.45
CA ILE A 35 -7.67 -8.76 1.24
C ILE A 35 -8.76 -9.27 0.29
N ARG A 36 -9.60 -10.18 0.80
CA ARG A 36 -10.72 -10.73 0.02
C ARG A 36 -11.74 -9.63 -0.26
N HIS A 37 -12.17 -9.51 -1.52
CA HIS A 37 -13.23 -8.59 -1.90
C HIS A 37 -14.59 -9.26 -1.62
N PRO A 38 -15.67 -8.50 -1.31
CA PRO A 38 -17.00 -9.08 -1.03
C PRO A 38 -17.55 -9.97 -2.16
N ARG A 39 -17.04 -9.85 -3.38
CA ARG A 39 -17.36 -10.79 -4.46
C ARG A 39 -16.50 -12.05 -4.36
N ILE A 40 -17.15 -13.21 -4.41
CA ILE A 40 -16.51 -14.51 -4.27
C ILE A 40 -15.42 -14.70 -5.33
N GLY A 41 -14.21 -15.02 -4.86
CA GLY A 41 -13.04 -15.26 -5.72
C GLY A 41 -12.26 -14.01 -6.13
N GLU A 42 -12.73 -12.81 -5.77
CA GLU A 42 -12.00 -11.57 -6.03
C GLU A 42 -11.08 -11.21 -4.85
N HIS A 43 -9.86 -10.83 -5.17
CA HIS A 43 -8.90 -10.25 -4.23
C HIS A 43 -8.70 -8.79 -4.60
N ALA A 44 -8.75 -7.89 -3.61
CA ALA A 44 -8.42 -6.50 -3.87
C ALA A 44 -7.03 -6.17 -3.33
N PHE A 45 -6.27 -5.49 -4.17
CA PHE A 45 -5.02 -4.86 -3.80
C PHE A 45 -5.30 -3.56 -3.05
N ARG A 46 -4.71 -3.38 -1.87
CA ARG A 46 -5.02 -2.29 -0.95
C ARG A 46 -3.80 -1.87 -0.12
N PHE A 47 -3.88 -0.73 0.57
CA PHE A 47 -2.81 -0.23 1.45
C PHE A 47 -3.22 -0.24 2.91
N ILE A 48 -2.33 -0.69 3.79
CA ILE A 48 -2.49 -0.55 5.24
C ILE A 48 -2.06 0.86 5.66
N THR A 49 -2.99 1.58 6.29
CA THR A 49 -2.74 2.93 6.82
C THR A 49 -2.51 2.89 8.33
N SER A 50 -3.36 2.18 9.07
CA SER A 50 -3.31 2.09 10.52
C SER A 50 -3.86 0.77 11.06
N PHE A 51 -3.64 0.53 12.34
CA PHE A 51 -4.25 -0.55 13.11
C PHE A 51 -5.15 0.09 14.17
N VAL A 52 -6.31 -0.50 14.41
CA VAL A 52 -7.31 -0.02 15.35
C VAL A 52 -7.78 -1.20 16.18
N THR A 53 -7.84 -1.05 17.50
CA THR A 53 -8.46 -2.03 18.39
C THR A 53 -9.91 -1.62 18.61
N LEU A 54 -10.85 -2.48 18.24
CA LEU A 54 -12.25 -2.30 18.55
C LEU A 54 -12.53 -2.94 19.91
N GLN A 55 -12.82 -2.11 20.90
CA GLN A 55 -13.21 -2.58 22.22
C GLN A 55 -14.69 -2.92 22.23
N ASN A 56 -15.00 -4.20 22.36
CA ASN A 56 -16.35 -4.66 22.66
C ASN A 56 -16.45 -5.03 24.15
N TYR A 57 -17.67 -5.17 24.68
CA TYR A 57 -17.89 -5.42 26.11
C TYR A 57 -17.21 -6.68 26.69
N SER A 58 -16.69 -7.57 25.85
CA SER A 58 -16.04 -8.82 26.29
C SER A 58 -14.82 -9.25 25.45
N GLU A 59 -14.61 -8.67 24.26
CA GLU A 59 -13.51 -9.03 23.36
C GLU A 59 -12.89 -7.77 22.75
N GLU A 60 -11.56 -7.72 22.73
CA GLU A 60 -10.80 -6.73 21.95
C GLU A 60 -10.50 -7.32 20.58
N GLU A 61 -11.07 -6.74 19.53
CA GLU A 61 -10.80 -7.16 18.16
C GLU A 61 -9.77 -6.23 17.52
N GLU A 62 -8.62 -6.79 17.11
CA GLU A 62 -7.65 -6.05 16.32
C GLU A 62 -8.07 -5.95 14.86
N LEU A 63 -8.36 -4.74 14.41
CA LEU A 63 -8.70 -4.41 13.04
C LEU A 63 -7.57 -3.66 12.35
N CYS A 64 -7.43 -3.90 11.06
CA CYS A 64 -6.55 -3.17 10.16
C CYS A 64 -7.38 -2.18 9.35
N CYS A 65 -6.95 -0.92 9.31
CA CYS A 65 -7.48 0.07 8.40
C CYS A 65 -6.82 -0.10 7.04
N VAL A 66 -7.63 -0.40 6.04
CA VAL A 66 -7.20 -0.75 4.69
C VAL A 66 -7.83 0.20 3.70
N TYR A 67 -7.00 0.95 2.98
CA TYR A 67 -7.41 1.91 1.95
C TYR A 67 -7.40 1.28 0.56
N ILE A 68 -8.50 1.43 -0.17
CA ILE A 68 -8.67 1.01 -1.57
C ILE A 68 -8.69 2.23 -2.47
N PRO A 69 -7.67 2.48 -3.29
CA PRO A 69 -7.73 3.56 -4.26
C PRO A 69 -8.71 3.23 -5.38
N THR A 70 -9.58 4.18 -5.73
CA THR A 70 -10.48 4.10 -6.89
C THR A 70 -9.98 5.03 -7.99
N ASN A 71 -9.01 4.57 -8.78
CA ASN A 71 -8.38 5.27 -9.93
C ASN A 71 -7.57 6.55 -9.58
N HIS A 72 -8.07 7.41 -8.70
CA HIS A 72 -7.33 8.52 -8.12
C HIS A 72 -6.87 8.14 -6.71
N LEU A 73 -5.57 8.08 -6.47
CA LEU A 73 -4.96 7.69 -5.17
C LEU A 73 -5.40 8.48 -3.93
N TYR A 74 -6.18 9.55 -4.09
CA TYR A 74 -6.75 10.36 -3.02
C TYR A 74 -8.23 10.05 -2.75
N ILE A 75 -8.89 9.35 -3.66
CA ILE A 75 -10.29 8.98 -3.60
C ILE A 75 -10.36 7.47 -3.55
N GLY A 76 -11.09 6.95 -2.59
CA GLY A 76 -11.07 5.53 -2.34
C GLY A 76 -11.92 5.17 -1.15
N ASP A 77 -12.08 3.87 -0.97
CA ASP A 77 -12.82 3.32 0.13
C ASP A 77 -11.87 2.98 1.28
N VAL A 78 -12.36 3.12 2.50
CA VAL A 78 -11.64 2.70 3.70
C VAL A 78 -12.42 1.56 4.34
N PHE A 79 -11.76 0.43 4.53
CA PHE A 79 -12.34 -0.74 5.20
C PHE A 79 -11.58 -1.06 6.47
N LEU A 80 -12.33 -1.46 7.50
CA LEU A 80 -11.78 -2.08 8.70
C LEU A 80 -11.89 -3.60 8.54
N VAL A 81 -10.77 -4.28 8.64
CA VAL A 81 -10.66 -5.71 8.28
C VAL A 81 -9.89 -6.41 9.38
N ASN A 82 -10.35 -7.59 9.79
CA ASN A 82 -9.65 -8.38 10.77
C ASN A 82 -8.23 -8.71 10.29
N VAL A 83 -7.23 -8.59 11.17
CA VAL A 83 -5.82 -8.82 10.84
C VAL A 83 -5.57 -10.22 10.26
N ASN A 84 -6.38 -11.21 10.63
CA ASN A 84 -6.29 -12.59 10.15
C ASN A 84 -6.70 -12.74 8.68
N ASP A 85 -7.55 -11.86 8.17
CA ASP A 85 -8.03 -11.87 6.78
C ASP A 85 -7.14 -11.05 5.82
N VAL A 86 -6.09 -10.42 6.36
CA VAL A 86 -5.16 -9.58 5.61
C VAL A 86 -3.95 -10.40 5.16
N ILE A 87 -3.82 -10.57 3.84
CA ILE A 87 -2.67 -11.19 3.21
C ILE A 87 -1.61 -10.11 2.97
N ARG A 88 -0.40 -10.30 3.48
CA ARG A 88 0.70 -9.32 3.34
C ARG A 88 1.69 -9.79 2.28
N PRO A 89 1.65 -9.23 1.07
CA PRO A 89 2.64 -9.57 0.06
C PRO A 89 4.02 -9.01 0.43
N ASN A 90 5.06 -9.65 -0.10
CA ASN A 90 6.41 -9.13 -0.11
C ASN A 90 6.55 -8.05 -1.20
N LEU A 91 5.82 -6.96 -1.01
CA LEU A 91 5.86 -5.78 -1.88
C LEU A 91 6.08 -4.53 -1.03
N PHE A 92 6.90 -3.63 -1.55
CA PHE A 92 7.07 -2.30 -1.00
C PHE A 92 5.87 -1.42 -1.32
N VAL A 93 5.67 -0.41 -0.47
CA VAL A 93 4.62 0.60 -0.66
C VAL A 93 4.77 1.31 -2.02
N TRP A 94 5.99 1.60 -2.45
CA TRP A 94 6.24 2.27 -3.73
C TRP A 94 5.83 1.40 -4.92
N GLU A 95 6.10 0.09 -4.90
CA GLU A 95 5.65 -0.86 -5.94
C GLU A 95 4.13 -0.88 -5.99
N GLY A 96 3.48 -0.85 -4.81
CA GLY A 96 2.03 -0.75 -4.75
C GLY A 96 1.49 0.54 -5.36
N ILE A 97 2.15 1.69 -5.13
CA ILE A 97 1.75 2.95 -5.75
C ILE A 97 1.91 2.86 -7.26
N GLU A 98 3.01 2.30 -7.75
CA GLU A 98 3.23 2.10 -9.18
C GLU A 98 2.15 1.24 -9.83
N ILE A 99 1.74 0.15 -9.18
CA ILE A 99 0.63 -0.70 -9.62
C ILE A 99 -0.65 0.14 -9.76
N VAL A 100 -0.94 1.02 -8.80
CA VAL A 100 -2.17 1.83 -8.84
C VAL A 100 -2.09 2.94 -9.89
N VAL A 101 -0.97 3.67 -9.97
CA VAL A 101 -0.76 4.73 -10.97
C VAL A 101 -0.79 4.18 -12.39
N SER A 102 -0.25 2.97 -12.59
CA SER A 102 -0.25 2.28 -13.88
C SER A 102 -1.59 1.61 -14.23
N GLY A 103 -2.60 1.71 -13.37
CA GLY A 103 -3.89 1.04 -13.58
C GLY A 103 -3.79 -0.50 -13.56
N GLY A 104 -2.78 -1.04 -12.89
CA GLY A 104 -2.54 -2.49 -12.77
C GLY A 104 -1.50 -3.05 -13.74
N MET A 105 -0.93 -2.23 -14.64
CA MET A 105 0.05 -2.70 -15.63
C MET A 105 1.37 -3.15 -15.01
N SER A 106 1.80 -2.54 -13.90
CA SER A 106 3.01 -2.93 -13.16
C SER A 106 2.77 -4.12 -12.20
N MET A 107 1.66 -4.86 -12.32
CA MET A 107 1.38 -6.00 -11.44
C MET A 107 2.40 -7.14 -11.66
N PRO A 108 3.10 -7.60 -10.61
CA PRO A 108 4.03 -8.72 -10.72
C PRO A 108 3.30 -10.03 -11.03
N GLN A 109 3.96 -10.92 -11.77
CA GLN A 109 3.43 -12.24 -12.12
C GLN A 109 3.31 -13.18 -10.91
N ILE A 110 4.14 -12.96 -9.88
CA ILE A 110 4.19 -13.80 -8.68
C ILE A 110 4.20 -12.89 -7.45
N LEU A 111 3.18 -13.04 -6.61
CA LEU A 111 3.10 -12.42 -5.28
C LEU A 111 3.50 -13.44 -4.22
N SER A 112 4.70 -13.28 -3.67
CA SER A 112 5.09 -14.03 -2.47
C SER A 112 4.48 -13.39 -1.23
N THR A 113 3.93 -14.19 -0.32
CA THR A 113 3.42 -13.70 0.96
C THR A 113 4.52 -13.76 2.01
N LEU A 114 4.66 -12.71 2.82
CA LEU A 114 5.54 -12.76 3.99
C LEU A 114 4.94 -13.74 5.01
N ASP A 115 5.74 -14.70 5.51
CA ASP A 115 5.28 -15.67 6.51
C ASP A 115 4.73 -14.90 7.73
N PRO A 116 3.47 -15.15 8.15
CA PRO A 116 2.85 -14.51 9.31
C PRO A 116 3.70 -14.59 10.58
N ARG A 117 4.55 -15.62 10.71
CA ARG A 117 5.37 -15.89 11.90
C ARG A 117 6.52 -14.90 12.10
N ILE A 118 7.01 -14.25 11.04
CA ILE A 118 8.09 -13.25 11.15
C ILE A 118 7.56 -11.93 11.77
N ILE A 119 6.24 -11.71 11.72
CA ILE A 119 5.62 -10.42 12.06
C ILE A 119 5.30 -10.29 13.56
N GLN A 120 5.06 -11.40 14.26
CA GLN A 120 4.85 -11.36 15.72
C GLN A 120 6.10 -10.87 16.45
N VAL A 121 7.29 -11.11 15.88
CA VAL A 121 8.58 -10.67 16.45
C VAL A 121 8.78 -9.15 16.32
N ASP A 122 8.37 -8.55 15.21
CA ASP A 122 8.51 -7.11 14.98
C ASP A 122 7.47 -6.29 15.77
N ARG A 123 6.26 -6.85 15.95
CA ARG A 123 5.19 -6.26 16.78
C ARG A 123 5.57 -6.22 18.27
N ASN A 124 6.29 -7.24 18.76
CA ASN A 124 6.83 -7.24 20.13
C ASN A 124 7.98 -6.24 20.34
N ARG A 125 8.66 -5.82 19.27
CA ARG A 125 9.71 -4.80 19.35
C ARG A 125 9.15 -3.38 19.36
N LEU A 126 8.09 -3.11 18.59
CA LEU A 126 7.45 -1.78 18.56
C LEU A 126 6.66 -1.47 19.84
N ASN A 127 6.10 -2.48 20.52
CA ASN A 127 5.42 -2.30 21.82
C ASN A 127 6.38 -2.22 23.03
N ARG A 128 7.70 -2.28 22.80
CA ARG A 128 8.74 -2.21 23.86
C ARG A 128 9.64 -0.97 23.76
N SER A 129 9.32 -0.02 22.89
CA SER A 129 10.01 1.28 22.78
C SER A 129 9.01 2.42 22.94
#